data_AF-W1XRK3-F1
#
_entry.id   AF-W1XRK3-F1
#
_cell.length_a   1.000
_cell.length_b   1.000
_cell.length_c   1.000
_cell.angle_alpha   90.00
_cell.angle_beta   90.00
_cell.angle_gamma   90.00
#
_symmetry.space_group_name_H-M   'P 1'
#
loop_
_entity.id
_entity.type
_entity.pdbx_description
1 polymer ?
#
loop_
_entity_poly.entity_id
_entity_poly.type
_entity_poly.pdbx_seq_one_letter_code
_entity_poly.pdbx_strand_id
1 'polypeptide(L)' 'GADGLMIEVHNDPSKALCDGPQALRPDQFTSLMKEIIALRQALVECTK' A
#
# COMPACT_ATOMS: atom_id res chain seq x y z
N GLY A 1 -15.14 4.93 -2.70
CA GLY A 1 -13.74 5.12 -3.13
C GLY A 1 -13.05 6.02 -2.15
N ALA A 2 -11.73 6.14 -2.24
CA ALA A 2 -10.92 7.08 -1.49
C ALA A 2 -9.99 7.83 -2.46
N ASP A 3 -9.66 9.08 -2.18
CA ASP A 3 -8.78 9.91 -3.02
C ASP A 3 -7.29 9.60 -2.80
N GLY A 4 -6.95 8.98 -1.68
CA GLY A 4 -5.58 8.63 -1.33
C GLY A 4 -5.48 7.60 -0.21
N LEU A 5 -4.26 7.10 0.00
CA LEU A 5 -3.89 6.15 1.05
C LEU A 5 -2.63 6.64 1.76
N MET A 6 -2.58 6.49 3.08
CA MET A 6 -1.40 6.74 3.89
C MET A 6 -0.88 5.39 4.39
N ILE A 7 0.36 5.05 4.06
CA ILE A 7 0.97 3.75 4.35
C ILE A 7 2.37 3.98 4.92
N GLU A 8 2.64 3.38 6.07
CA GLU A 8 3.97 3.41 6.67
C GLU A 8 4.85 2.29 6.12
N VAL A 9 6.10 2.64 5.81
CA VAL A 9 7.07 1.71 5.21
C VAL A 9 8.37 1.81 5.97
N HIS A 10 8.91 0.66 6.39
CA HIS A 10 10.18 0.57 7.10
C HIS A 10 11.01 -0.61 6.56
N ASN A 11 12.32 -0.41 6.40
CA ASN A 11 13.24 -1.44 5.88
C ASN A 11 13.39 -2.63 6.84
N ASP A 12 13.30 -2.36 8.15
CA ASP A 12 13.38 -3.35 9.22
C ASP A 12 12.27 -3.09 10.26
N PRO A 13 11.03 -3.55 10.02
CA PRO A 13 9.89 -3.20 10.86
C PRO A 13 10.08 -3.56 12.34
N SER A 14 10.90 -4.57 12.65
CA SER A 14 11.22 -4.99 14.01
C SER A 14 11.99 -3.94 14.83
N LYS A 15 12.67 -3.00 14.16
CA LYS A 15 13.44 -1.91 14.76
C LYS A 15 12.77 -0.54 14.62
N ALA A 16 11.54 -0.49 14.09
CA ALA A 16 10.84 0.78 13.97
C ALA A 16 10.58 1.35 15.37
N LEU A 17 10.86 2.64 15.55
CA LEU A 17 10.69 3.34 16.83
C LEU A 17 9.20 3.52 17.19
N CYS A 18 8.35 3.48 16.18
CA CYS A 18 6.90 3.52 16.27
C CYS A 18 6.35 2.54 15.22
N ASP A 19 5.22 1.91 15.50
CA ASP A 19 4.37 1.31 14.47
C ASP A 19 5.00 0.21 13.60
N GLY A 20 6.05 -0.45 14.12
CA GLY A 20 6.74 -1.55 13.46
C GLY A 20 5.85 -2.70 12.99
N PRO A 21 4.93 -3.24 13.81
CA PRO A 21 4.08 -4.35 13.40
C PRO A 21 3.16 -4.05 12.20
N GLN A 22 2.77 -2.80 11.99
CA GLN A 22 1.92 -2.38 10.86
C GLN A 22 2.71 -1.78 9.68
N ALA A 23 3.98 -1.43 9.87
CA ALA A 23 4.82 -0.92 8.80
C ALA A 23 5.12 -2.02 7.77
N LEU A 24 4.89 -1.71 6.51
CA LEU A 24 5.26 -2.61 5.42
C LEU A 24 6.75 -2.56 5.15
N ARG A 25 7.32 -3.66 4.65
CA ARG A 25 8.62 -3.61 3.99
C ARG A 25 8.49 -3.02 2.58
N PRO A 26 9.58 -2.49 1.98
CA PRO A 26 9.55 -1.93 0.63
C PRO A 26 9.04 -2.88 -0.46
N ASP A 27 9.35 -4.18 -0.35
CA ASP A 27 8.89 -5.22 -1.29
C ASP A 27 7.38 -5.45 -1.19
N GLN A 28 6.84 -5.41 0.03
CA GLN A 28 5.42 -5.55 0.29
C GLN A 28 4.65 -4.32 -0.20
N PHE A 29 5.18 -3.12 0.04
CA PHE A 29 4.60 -1.89 -0.49
C PHE A 29 4.56 -1.90 -2.02
N THR A 30 5.64 -2.32 -2.67
CA THR A 30 5.71 -2.43 -4.13
C THR A 30 4.65 -3.40 -4.68
N SER A 31 4.43 -4.52 -4.00
CA SER A 31 3.42 -5.50 -4.39
C SER A 31 2.00 -4.96 -4.20
N LEU A 32 1.73 -4.34 -3.04
CA LEU A 32 0.45 -3.71 -2.73
C LEU A 32 0.08 -2.62 -3.75
N MET A 33 1.03 -1.78 -4.15
CA MET A 33 0.77 -0.73 -5.14
C MET A 33 0.38 -1.29 -6.52
N LYS A 34 0.94 -2.45 -6.92
CA LYS A 34 0.53 -3.13 -8.16
C LYS A 34 -0.93 -3.58 -8.09
N GLU A 35 -1.33 -4.15 -6.95
CA GLU A 35 -2.70 -4.60 -6.71
C GLU A 35 -3.69 -3.42 -6.71
N ILE A 36 -3.34 -2.32 -6.03
CA ILE A 36 -4.18 -1.10 -5.98
C ILE A 36 -4.36 -0.51 -7.38
N ILE A 37 -3.31 -0.45 -8.19
CA ILE A 37 -3.40 0.08 -9.57
C ILE A 37 -4.33 -0.79 -10.42
N ALA A 38 -4.19 -2.12 -10.34
CA ALA A 38 -5.06 -3.04 -11.05
C ALA A 38 -6.53 -2.90 -10.61
N LEU A 39 -6.78 -2.79 -9.31
CA LEU A 39 -8.12 -2.56 -8.76
C LEU A 39 -8.70 -1.23 -9.26
N ARG A 40 -7.91 -0.15 -9.21
CA ARG A 40 -8.35 1.17 -9.69
C ARG A 40 -8.73 1.11 -11.16
N GLN A 41 -7.94 0.43 -11.99
CA GLN A 41 -8.22 0.29 -13.41
C GLN A 41 -9.56 -0.44 -13.64
N ALA A 42 -9.77 -1.57 -12.98
CA ALA A 42 -11.02 -2.33 -13.08
C ALA A 42 -12.24 -1.50 -12.64
N LEU A 43 -12.13 -0.75 -11.54
CA LEU A 43 -13.20 0.11 -11.05
C LEU A 43 -13.51 1.25 -12.02
N VAL A 44 -12.48 1.91 -12.58
CA VAL A 44 -12.65 3.00 -13.54
C VAL A 44 -13.30 2.50 -14.83
N GLU A 45 -12.89 1.33 -15.34
CA GLU A 45 -13.48 0.70 -16.53
C GLU A 45 -14.96 0.33 -16.32
N CYS A 46 -15.33 -0.20 -15.14
CA CYS A 46 -16.72 -0.54 -14.81
C CYS A 46 -17.63 0.67 -14.58
N THR A 47 -17.07 1.84 -14.30
CA THR A 47 -17.84 3.09 -14.09
C THR A 47 -17.99 3.96 -15.34
N LYS A 48 -17.41 3.53 -16.47
CA LYS A 48 -17.66 4.11 -17.79
C LYS A 48 -18.84 3.43 -18.46
#